data_AF-A0A1T0B1V0-F1
#
_entry.id   AF-A0A1T0B1V0-F1
#
_cell.length_a   1.000
_cell.length_b   1.000
_cell.length_c   1.000
_cell.angle_alpha   90.00
_cell.angle_beta   90.00
_cell.angle_gamma   90.00
#
_symmetry.space_group_name_H-M   'P 1'
#
loop_
_entity.id
_entity.type
_entity.pdbx_description
1 polymer ?
#
loop_
_entity_poly.entity_id
_entity_poly.type
_entity_poly.pdbx_seq_one_letter_code
_entity_poly.pdbx_strand_id
1 'polypeptide(L)'
;MAFAMHTAVATAGNIGKGGLANSKAIAYMNEGETPLVAGRFVALSEKGVKALTAKTDTLAGVVVRNVIKDETPKGQLCDVMHIGTADSIWVEIAQGVEDLKRGDKVYVQAQKENEKEAGTIVKSKGTNTIETDFVVIAVAGNLAEITRL
;
A
#
# COMPACT_ATOMS: atom_id res chain seq x y z
N MET A 1 -32.95 9.39 -14.12
CA MET A 1 -31.92 8.38 -14.39
C MET A 1 -30.76 8.61 -13.42
N ALA A 2 -30.66 7.80 -12.38
CA ALA A 2 -29.55 7.86 -11.45
C ALA A 2 -28.36 7.14 -12.09
N PHE A 3 -27.30 7.88 -12.43
CA PHE A 3 -26.00 7.29 -12.72
C PHE A 3 -25.46 6.71 -11.40
N ALA A 4 -25.86 5.48 -11.08
CA ALA A 4 -25.08 4.65 -10.19
C ALA A 4 -23.77 4.39 -10.93
N MET A 5 -22.74 5.18 -10.59
CA MET A 5 -21.37 4.80 -10.93
C MET A 5 -21.21 3.35 -10.50
N HIS A 6 -20.73 2.52 -11.40
CA HIS A 6 -20.28 1.17 -11.09
C HIS A 6 -19.03 1.32 -10.21
N THR A 7 -19.21 1.77 -8.97
CA THR A 7 -18.12 2.01 -8.03
C THR A 7 -17.51 0.64 -7.77
N ALA A 8 -16.29 0.42 -8.24
CA ALA A 8 -15.50 -0.72 -7.79
C ALA A 8 -15.57 -0.72 -6.25
N VAL A 9 -15.87 -1.88 -5.66
CA VAL A 9 -16.12 -2.03 -4.22
C VAL A 9 -14.97 -1.42 -3.38
N ALA A 10 -13.76 -1.34 -3.96
CA ALA A 10 -12.64 -0.55 -3.46
C ALA A 10 -11.69 -0.14 -4.61
N THR A 11 -10.82 0.86 -4.37
CA THR A 11 -9.68 1.20 -5.22
C THR A 11 -8.39 1.27 -4.40
N ALA A 12 -7.25 0.93 -5.01
CA ALA A 12 -5.93 0.96 -4.38
C ALA A 12 -5.66 2.34 -3.74
N GLY A 13 -5.18 2.35 -2.50
CA GLY A 13 -4.88 3.58 -1.75
C GLY A 13 -6.09 4.25 -1.11
N ASN A 14 -7.30 3.67 -1.18
CA ASN A 14 -8.44 4.18 -0.41
C ASN A 14 -8.29 3.88 1.08
N ILE A 15 -8.53 4.87 1.93
CA ILE A 15 -8.62 4.68 3.38
C ILE A 15 -9.94 3.99 3.69
N GLY A 16 -9.89 2.83 4.34
CA GLY A 16 -11.07 2.11 4.81
C GLY A 16 -11.58 2.67 6.14
N LYS A 17 -10.66 2.87 7.10
CA LYS A 17 -10.93 3.43 8.42
C LYS A 17 -9.74 4.27 8.88
N GLY A 18 -10.02 5.47 9.37
CA GLY A 18 -9.06 6.33 10.08
C GLY A 18 -9.73 6.82 11.35
N GLY A 19 -9.50 6.10 12.46
CA GLY A 19 -10.32 6.25 13.67
C GLY A 19 -9.57 6.84 14.87
N LEU A 20 -8.24 6.90 14.80
CA LEU A 20 -7.40 7.31 15.91
C LEU A 20 -6.58 8.56 15.56
N ALA A 21 -6.18 9.31 16.59
CA ALA A 21 -5.44 10.57 16.38
C ALA A 21 -4.05 10.37 15.72
N ASN A 22 -3.53 9.14 15.71
CA ASN A 22 -2.29 8.76 15.05
C ASN A 22 -2.46 8.43 13.56
N SER A 23 -3.69 8.25 13.08
CA SER A 23 -4.03 8.03 11.67
C SER A 23 -3.79 9.30 10.87
N LYS A 24 -2.59 9.45 10.32
CA LYS A 24 -2.20 10.64 9.57
C LYS A 24 -1.75 10.24 8.17
N ALA A 25 -2.34 10.90 7.17
CA ALA A 25 -1.76 10.99 5.84
C ALA A 25 -0.84 12.22 5.82
N ILE A 26 0.41 12.02 5.43
CA ILE A 26 1.42 13.07 5.35
C ILE A 26 1.88 13.17 3.90
N ALA A 27 1.99 14.39 3.40
CA ALA A 27 2.55 14.65 2.08
C ALA A 27 4.07 14.51 2.13
N TYR A 28 4.61 13.53 1.41
CA TYR A 28 6.04 13.32 1.22
C TYR A 28 6.43 13.54 -0.23
N MET A 29 7.64 14.08 -0.45
CA MET A 29 8.22 14.17 -1.78
C MET A 29 8.71 12.78 -2.22
N ASN A 30 8.38 12.37 -3.45
CA ASN A 30 9.03 11.21 -4.05
C ASN A 30 10.48 11.57 -4.41
N GLU A 31 11.43 10.97 -3.72
CA GLU A 31 12.86 11.18 -3.98
C GLU A 31 13.46 10.13 -4.93
N GLY A 32 12.76 9.01 -5.10
CA GLY A 32 13.18 7.91 -5.95
C GLY A 32 12.96 8.22 -7.44
N GLU A 33 13.72 7.54 -8.30
CA GLU A 33 13.52 7.60 -9.75
C GLU A 33 12.23 6.89 -10.19
N THR A 34 11.76 5.93 -9.39
CA THR A 34 10.54 5.16 -9.68
C THR A 34 9.30 5.96 -9.28
N PRO A 35 8.31 6.12 -10.18
CA PRO A 35 7.02 6.70 -9.84
C PRO A 35 6.30 5.89 -8.75
N LEU A 36 5.65 6.58 -7.82
CA LEU A 36 4.89 5.96 -6.74
C LEU A 36 3.43 5.77 -7.14
N VAL A 37 2.91 4.58 -6.92
CA VAL A 37 1.56 4.17 -7.31
C VAL A 37 0.69 4.01 -6.06
N ALA A 38 -0.58 4.40 -6.14
CA ALA A 38 -1.53 4.26 -5.05
C ALA A 38 -1.69 2.81 -4.58
N GLY A 39 -1.88 2.61 -3.28
CA GLY A 39 -2.06 1.27 -2.69
C GLY A 39 -0.79 0.41 -2.62
N ARG A 40 0.37 0.96 -2.99
CA ARG A 40 1.67 0.32 -2.76
C ARG A 40 2.36 0.88 -1.53
N PHE A 41 3.13 0.03 -0.88
CA PHE A 41 4.02 0.41 0.21
C PHE A 41 5.26 1.13 -0.31
N VAL A 42 5.72 2.11 0.48
CA VAL A 42 6.89 2.93 0.18
C VAL A 42 7.87 2.94 1.34
N ALA A 43 9.14 3.17 1.01
CA ALA A 43 10.21 3.29 1.98
C ALA A 43 10.44 4.76 2.37
N LEU A 44 10.85 4.98 3.61
CA LEU A 44 11.35 6.27 4.06
C LEU A 44 12.71 6.57 3.40
N SER A 45 12.91 7.81 2.96
CA SER A 45 14.21 8.34 2.55
C SER A 45 14.58 9.56 3.42
N GLU A 46 15.79 10.11 3.26
CA GLU A 46 16.28 11.18 4.12
C GLU A 46 15.40 12.45 4.11
N LYS A 47 14.78 12.77 2.97
CA LYS A 47 14.00 14.00 2.76
C LYS A 47 12.59 13.73 2.25
N GLY A 48 12.17 12.47 2.18
CA GLY A 48 10.86 12.10 1.63
C GLY A 48 10.60 10.59 1.67
N VAL A 49 10.04 10.08 0.58
CA VAL A 49 9.77 8.65 0.38
C VAL A 49 10.25 8.19 -0.99
N LYS A 50 10.47 6.88 -1.13
CA LYS A 50 10.86 6.22 -2.38
C LYS A 50 10.16 4.87 -2.52
N ALA A 51 10.17 4.33 -3.74
CA ALA A 51 9.77 2.94 -3.95
C ALA A 51 10.70 2.00 -3.15
N LEU A 52 10.15 0.85 -2.73
CA LEU A 52 10.93 -0.17 -2.04
C LEU A 52 11.98 -0.78 -2.96
N THR A 53 13.17 -0.97 -2.41
CA THR A 53 14.36 -1.44 -3.12
C THR A 53 15.11 -2.55 -2.39
N ALA A 54 14.86 -2.76 -1.10
CA ALA A 54 15.51 -3.79 -0.29
C ALA A 54 14.65 -4.19 0.91
N LYS A 55 14.80 -5.43 1.39
CA LYS A 55 14.11 -5.92 2.60
C LYS A 55 14.49 -5.17 3.90
N THR A 56 15.59 -4.42 3.86
CA THR A 56 16.08 -3.59 4.97
C THR A 56 15.53 -2.17 4.91
N ASP A 57 14.82 -1.80 3.85
CA ASP A 57 14.16 -0.51 3.76
C ASP A 57 13.12 -0.37 4.89
N THR A 58 13.06 0.81 5.50
CA THR A 58 12.07 1.12 6.53
C THR A 58 10.77 1.52 5.85
N LEU A 59 9.68 0.79 6.11
CA LEU A 59 8.35 1.12 5.59
C LEU A 59 7.87 2.44 6.18
N ALA A 60 7.60 3.44 5.32
CA ALA A 60 6.97 4.68 5.73
C ALA A 60 5.44 4.51 5.83
N GLY A 61 4.83 3.82 4.86
CA GLY A 61 3.39 3.61 4.82
C GLY A 61 2.93 3.21 3.44
N VAL A 62 1.65 3.47 3.15
CA VAL A 62 1.00 3.17 1.87
C VAL A 62 0.61 4.46 1.16
N VAL A 63 0.85 4.52 -0.15
CA VAL A 63 0.46 5.68 -0.97
C VAL A 63 -1.06 5.75 -1.06
N VAL A 64 -1.61 6.90 -0.68
CA VAL A 64 -3.05 7.18 -0.75
C VAL A 64 -3.44 7.50 -2.18
N ARG A 65 -4.66 7.11 -2.57
CA ARG A 65 -5.19 7.39 -3.90
C ARG A 65 -5.27 8.89 -4.15
N ASN A 66 -4.72 9.31 -5.28
CA ASN A 66 -5.00 10.62 -5.86
C ASN A 66 -6.04 10.47 -6.97
N VAL A 67 -7.05 11.35 -7.00
CA VAL A 67 -8.14 11.28 -8.01
C VAL A 67 -7.77 11.95 -9.34
N ILE A 68 -6.67 12.71 -9.38
CA ILE A 68 -6.22 13.50 -10.54
C ILE A 68 -5.08 12.80 -11.28
N LYS A 69 -4.25 12.03 -10.57
CA LYS A 69 -3.07 11.35 -11.12
C LYS A 69 -2.99 9.91 -10.62
N ASP A 70 -2.60 9.00 -11.49
CA ASP A 70 -2.43 7.58 -11.15
C ASP A 70 -1.07 7.29 -10.51
N GLU A 71 -0.05 8.08 -10.85
CA GLU A 71 1.32 7.91 -10.36
C GLU A 71 1.93 9.25 -9.92
N THR A 72 2.88 9.18 -8.99
CA THR A 72 3.65 10.34 -8.52
C THR A 72 5.12 10.19 -8.92
N PRO A 73 5.59 10.92 -9.96
CA PRO A 73 6.99 10.87 -10.37
C PRO A 73 7.91 11.57 -9.37
N LYS A 74 9.22 11.42 -9.57
CA LYS A 74 10.26 12.07 -8.75
C LYS A 74 10.02 13.59 -8.62
N GLY A 75 10.26 14.11 -7.42
CA GLY A 75 10.16 15.52 -7.08
C GLY A 75 8.73 16.01 -6.82
N GLN A 76 7.71 15.17 -6.99
CA GLN A 76 6.33 15.52 -6.66
C GLN A 76 5.92 15.01 -5.28
N LEU A 77 4.93 15.69 -4.71
CA LEU A 77 4.30 15.26 -3.45
C LEU A 77 3.31 14.12 -3.70
N CYS A 78 3.37 13.13 -2.81
CA CYS A 78 2.38 12.06 -2.65
C CYS A 78 1.92 12.01 -1.20
N ASP A 79 0.64 11.69 -0.99
CA ASP A 79 0.11 11.46 0.33
C ASP A 79 0.38 10.01 0.73
N VAL A 80 1.05 9.82 1.86
CA VAL A 80 1.34 8.49 2.42
C VAL A 80 0.61 8.36 3.75
N MET A 81 -0.23 7.32 3.87
CA MET A 81 -0.91 7.00 5.11
C MET A 81 -0.02 6.13 5.98
N HIS A 82 0.21 6.58 7.21
CA HIS A 82 0.78 5.75 8.25
C HIS A 82 -0.34 4.95 8.91
N ILE A 83 -0.26 3.63 8.84
CA ILE A 83 -1.32 2.74 9.33
C ILE A 83 -1.11 2.53 10.84
N GLY A 84 -1.92 3.22 11.65
CA GLY A 84 -2.01 3.01 13.09
C GLY A 84 -2.80 1.75 13.45
N THR A 85 -2.87 1.46 14.74
CA THR A 85 -3.74 0.39 15.26
C THR A 85 -5.20 0.70 14.91
N ALA A 86 -5.97 -0.31 14.50
CA ALA A 86 -7.36 -0.22 14.06
C ALA A 86 -7.64 0.63 12.80
N ASP A 87 -6.62 1.20 12.17
CA ASP A 87 -6.76 1.87 10.87
C ASP A 87 -6.72 0.87 9.72
N SER A 88 -7.39 1.21 8.63
CA SER A 88 -7.36 0.36 7.45
C SER A 88 -7.20 1.12 6.14
N ILE A 89 -6.52 0.48 5.21
CA ILE A 89 -6.27 0.98 3.86
C ILE A 89 -6.32 -0.17 2.87
N TRP A 90 -6.78 0.12 1.65
CA TRP A 90 -6.80 -0.80 0.54
C TRP A 90 -5.44 -0.79 -0.18
N VAL A 91 -4.82 -1.96 -0.28
CA VAL A 91 -3.51 -2.17 -0.88
C VAL A 91 -3.57 -3.14 -2.05
N GLU A 92 -2.60 -3.03 -2.96
CA GLU A 92 -2.46 -3.94 -4.10
C GLU A 92 -1.90 -5.31 -3.66
N ILE A 93 -2.59 -6.36 -4.08
CA ILE A 93 -2.13 -7.75 -3.95
C ILE A 93 -1.15 -8.03 -5.08
N ALA A 94 0.00 -8.64 -4.77
CA ALA A 94 0.97 -9.02 -5.78
C ALA A 94 0.38 -10.04 -6.78
N GLN A 95 0.74 -9.93 -8.05
CA GLN A 95 0.28 -10.87 -9.07
C GLN A 95 0.70 -12.31 -8.74
N GLY A 96 -0.21 -13.27 -8.99
CA GLY A 96 -0.01 -14.68 -8.67
C GLY A 96 -0.19 -15.04 -7.19
N VAL A 97 -0.60 -14.10 -6.33
CA VAL A 97 -1.04 -14.41 -4.96
C VAL A 97 -2.51 -14.78 -5.00
N GLU A 98 -2.79 -16.07 -4.88
CA GLU A 98 -4.13 -16.62 -4.79
C GLU A 98 -4.51 -16.93 -3.32
N ASP A 99 -5.81 -17.07 -3.07
CA ASP A 99 -6.37 -17.47 -1.77
C ASP A 99 -6.00 -16.57 -0.58
N LEU A 100 -5.70 -15.30 -0.81
CA LEU A 100 -5.58 -14.32 0.28
C LEU A 100 -6.96 -14.17 0.94
N LYS A 101 -7.02 -14.32 2.27
CA LYS A 101 -8.29 -14.26 3.01
C LYS A 101 -8.17 -13.41 4.27
N ARG A 102 -9.34 -12.99 4.77
CA ARG A 102 -9.44 -12.31 6.07
C ARG A 102 -8.75 -13.12 7.18
N GLY A 103 -7.94 -12.44 7.98
CA GLY A 103 -7.16 -13.03 9.07
C GLY A 103 -5.75 -13.45 8.66
N ASP A 104 -5.42 -13.47 7.37
CA ASP A 104 -4.05 -13.76 6.92
C ASP A 104 -3.09 -12.62 7.32
N LYS A 105 -1.87 -13.00 7.71
CA LYS A 105 -0.76 -12.07 7.95
C LYS A 105 -0.22 -11.54 6.63
N VAL A 106 0.10 -10.26 6.61
CA VAL A 106 0.59 -9.55 5.42
C VAL A 106 2.11 -9.45 5.45
N TYR A 107 2.73 -9.74 4.31
CA TYR A 107 4.13 -9.44 4.03
C TYR A 107 4.19 -8.49 2.84
N VAL A 108 5.18 -7.60 2.81
CA VAL A 108 5.34 -6.62 1.72
C VAL A 108 6.48 -7.06 0.82
N GLN A 109 6.26 -7.10 -0.48
CA GLN A 109 7.32 -7.36 -1.45
C GLN A 109 8.27 -6.15 -1.53
N ALA A 110 9.53 -6.33 -1.16
CA ALA A 110 10.50 -5.24 -1.07
C ALA A 110 11.23 -4.94 -2.38
N GLN A 111 11.28 -5.90 -3.30
CA GLN A 111 11.92 -5.80 -4.60
C GLN A 111 11.06 -6.49 -5.65
N LYS A 112 11.11 -6.02 -6.90
CA LYS A 112 10.44 -6.73 -8.00
C LYS A 112 11.01 -8.15 -8.11
N GLU A 113 10.13 -9.14 -8.06
CA GLU A 113 10.49 -10.55 -8.19
C GLU A 113 9.44 -11.26 -9.04
N ASN A 114 9.84 -11.71 -10.23
CA ASN A 114 8.93 -12.20 -11.26
C ASN A 114 7.85 -11.14 -11.58
N GLU A 115 6.56 -11.49 -11.42
CA GLU A 115 5.42 -10.60 -11.64
C GLU A 115 5.01 -9.82 -10.36
N LYS A 116 5.73 -10.00 -9.24
CA LYS A 116 5.43 -9.32 -7.98
C LYS A 116 6.14 -7.98 -7.94
N GLU A 117 5.38 -6.91 -8.09
CA GLU A 117 5.90 -5.54 -8.02
C GLU A 117 6.28 -5.14 -6.60
N ALA A 118 7.29 -4.28 -6.47
CA ALA A 118 7.70 -3.76 -5.17
C ALA A 118 6.58 -2.92 -4.53
N GLY A 119 6.38 -3.11 -3.23
CA GLY A 119 5.33 -2.45 -2.46
C GLY A 119 3.96 -3.11 -2.52
N THR A 120 3.80 -4.21 -3.26
CA THR A 120 2.59 -5.04 -3.20
C THR A 120 2.62 -5.99 -2.02
N ILE A 121 1.45 -6.51 -1.62
CA ILE A 121 1.36 -7.48 -0.52
C ILE A 121 1.39 -8.93 -1.00
N VAL A 122 1.96 -9.79 -0.16
CA VAL A 122 2.02 -11.25 -0.35
C VAL A 122 1.62 -11.96 0.94
N LYS A 123 1.15 -13.21 0.80
CA LYS A 123 0.64 -14.05 1.89
C LYS A 123 1.72 -14.76 2.71
N SER A 124 2.91 -14.96 2.13
CA SER A 124 3.97 -15.76 2.73
C SER A 124 5.31 -15.02 2.72
N LYS A 125 6.13 -15.33 3.71
CA LYS A 125 7.49 -14.82 3.82
C LYS A 125 8.35 -15.40 2.69
N GLY A 126 8.92 -14.52 1.88
CA GLY A 126 9.93 -14.82 0.88
C GLY A 126 11.26 -14.12 1.20
N THR A 127 12.28 -14.41 0.39
CA THR A 127 13.64 -13.86 0.53
C THR A 127 13.66 -12.32 0.48
N ASN A 128 12.80 -11.73 -0.37
CA ASN A 128 12.70 -10.30 -0.62
C ASN A 128 11.45 -9.67 -0.04
N THR A 129 10.92 -10.24 1.05
CA THR A 129 9.72 -9.71 1.71
C THR A 129 10.06 -9.06 3.04
N ILE A 130 9.34 -7.99 3.38
CA ILE A 130 9.35 -7.36 4.69
C ILE A 130 8.19 -7.93 5.48
N GLU A 131 8.51 -8.46 6.66
CA GLU A 131 7.51 -8.94 7.61
C GLU A 131 6.81 -7.75 8.27
N THR A 132 5.49 -7.80 8.35
CA THR A 132 4.68 -6.73 8.95
C THR A 132 3.72 -7.28 10.00
N ASP A 133 3.20 -6.40 10.84
CA ASP A 133 2.15 -6.72 11.82
C ASP A 133 0.74 -6.49 11.26
N PHE A 134 0.61 -6.33 9.94
CA PHE A 134 -0.69 -6.12 9.31
C PHE A 134 -1.40 -7.44 9.05
N VAL A 135 -2.72 -7.38 9.13
CA VAL A 135 -3.62 -8.49 8.80
C VAL A 135 -4.66 -8.05 7.80
N VAL A 136 -5.09 -8.98 6.96
CA VAL A 136 -6.15 -8.77 5.98
C VAL A 136 -7.51 -8.77 6.69
N ILE A 137 -8.36 -7.79 6.39
CA ILE A 137 -9.74 -7.74 6.89
C ILE A 137 -10.81 -7.88 5.80
N ALA A 138 -10.49 -7.53 4.56
CA ALA A 138 -11.34 -7.77 3.39
C ALA A 138 -10.48 -7.98 2.14
N VAL A 139 -11.03 -8.68 1.15
CA VAL A 139 -10.39 -8.90 -0.16
C VAL A 139 -11.41 -8.64 -1.24
N ALA A 140 -11.02 -7.88 -2.26
CA ALA A 140 -11.85 -7.53 -3.41
C ALA A 140 -10.99 -7.56 -4.69
N GLY A 141 -11.08 -8.65 -5.44
CA GLY A 141 -10.29 -8.84 -6.66
C GLY A 141 -8.78 -8.85 -6.36
N ASN A 142 -8.05 -7.93 -6.99
CA ASN A 142 -6.61 -7.74 -6.81
C ASN A 142 -6.25 -6.78 -5.65
N LEU A 143 -7.22 -6.42 -4.80
CA LEU A 143 -7.03 -5.52 -3.67
C LEU A 143 -7.37 -6.22 -2.35
N ALA A 144 -6.63 -5.86 -1.31
CA ALA A 144 -6.95 -6.26 0.05
C ALA A 144 -7.06 -5.03 0.95
N GLU A 145 -8.04 -5.04 1.85
CA GLU A 145 -8.07 -4.10 2.96
C GLU A 145 -7.24 -4.70 4.10
N ILE A 146 -6.24 -3.95 4.56
CA ILE A 146 -5.36 -4.37 5.65
C ILE A 146 -5.54 -3.46 6.85
N THR A 147 -5.28 -3.99 8.04
CA THR A 147 -5.27 -3.23 9.29
C THR A 147 -4.17 -3.73 10.22
N ARG A 148 -3.84 -2.95 11.24
CA ARG A 148 -3.05 -3.40 12.39
C ARG A 148 -4.01 -3.63 13.56
N LEU A 149 -4.15 -4.87 14.01
CA LEU A 149 -4.99 -5.22 15.17
C LEU A 149 -4.27 -4.93 16.50
#